data_AF-A0A1Y5N6A5-F1
#
_entry.id   AF-A0A1Y5N6A5-F1
#
_cell.length_a   1.000
_cell.length_b   1.000
_cell.length_c   1.000
_cell.angle_alpha   90.00
_cell.angle_beta   90.00
_cell.angle_gamma   90.00
#
_symmetry.space_group_name_H-M   'P 1'
#
loop_
_entity.id
_entity.type
_entity.pdbx_description
1 polymer ?
#
loop_
_entity_poly.entity_id
_entity_poly.type
_entity_poly.pdbx_seq_one_letter_code
_entity_poly.pdbx_strand_id
1 'polypeptide(L)'
;MVNAVESKITEGINSALTSVINSREEYYENNPLPSVSDVKGLISSCSYKNAAISGGAGLIPGPWGMAAAVPEIIAIIRNQMTMVADIAKAHGKTASNELILDVLFGASGNVATGLVVVHGQKILVKRAGARVIQKIVAMLGGKITQQLAKSMVAKWLPVAGAAAMAAWSKISTDKIGKKADFIFSKQIEYETTSDDLAKISDGVAQMQLAADDLKSAYQDLTQGTSIIKTKIQILINLMKIDGKIDDSEVVHLQNLIENSLLSNEDQMQLIEQIGSKEKVAVDYSVFKENFDESLALVLDMIALANIDGNFHVTEKMFIKNVAKMIGFDDNDLNELLENNTK
;
A
#
# COMPACT_ATOMS: atom_id res chain seq x y z
N MET A 1 9.91 -10.57 16.00
CA MET A 1 9.64 -11.07 14.64
C MET A 1 9.42 -9.95 13.63
N VAL A 2 8.63 -8.91 13.94
CA VAL A 2 8.41 -7.75 13.05
C VAL A 2 9.72 -7.17 12.51
N ASN A 3 10.71 -6.91 13.36
CA ASN A 3 12.01 -6.37 12.94
C ASN A 3 12.79 -7.31 11.99
N ALA A 4 12.60 -8.63 12.07
CA ALA A 4 13.27 -9.59 11.19
C ALA A 4 12.58 -9.69 9.82
N VAL A 5 11.24 -9.55 9.79
CA VAL A 5 10.44 -9.43 8.56
C VAL A 5 10.81 -8.14 7.82
N GLU A 6 10.86 -7.03 8.56
CA GLU A 6 11.25 -5.72 8.04
C GLU A 6 12.66 -5.73 7.43
N SER A 7 13.65 -6.30 8.13
CA SER A 7 15.02 -6.42 7.62
C SER A 7 15.07 -7.17 6.29
N LYS A 8 14.39 -8.33 6.20
CA LYS A 8 14.38 -9.15 4.99
C LYS A 8 13.67 -8.47 3.83
N ILE A 9 12.53 -7.81 4.08
CA ILE A 9 11.83 -7.04 3.05
C ILE A 9 12.73 -5.90 2.56
N THR A 10 13.36 -5.17 3.46
CA THR A 10 14.30 -4.07 3.14
C THR A 10 15.48 -4.57 2.30
N GLU A 11 16.10 -5.68 2.69
CA GLU A 11 17.17 -6.33 1.93
C GLU A 11 16.70 -6.75 0.52
N GLY A 12 15.51 -7.35 0.43
CA GLY A 12 14.89 -7.73 -0.83
C GLY A 12 14.61 -6.54 -1.75
N ILE A 13 14.10 -5.43 -1.21
CA ILE A 13 13.87 -4.17 -1.94
C ILE A 13 15.20 -3.64 -2.47
N ASN A 14 16.25 -3.58 -1.65
CA ASN A 14 17.56 -3.09 -2.06
C ASN A 14 18.19 -3.97 -3.16
N SER A 15 18.08 -5.29 -3.03
CA SER A 15 18.54 -6.25 -4.03
C SER A 15 17.77 -6.12 -5.35
N ALA A 16 16.44 -5.96 -5.29
CA ALA A 16 15.62 -5.72 -6.47
C ALA A 16 15.99 -4.39 -7.15
N LEU A 17 16.12 -3.31 -6.38
CA LEU A 17 16.45 -1.98 -6.91
C LEU A 17 17.78 -1.97 -7.68
N THR A 18 18.81 -2.60 -7.11
CA THR A 18 20.14 -2.67 -7.74
C THR A 18 20.19 -3.60 -8.96
N SER A 19 19.37 -4.64 -9.02
CA SER A 19 19.40 -5.63 -10.09
C SER A 19 18.45 -5.35 -11.25
N VAL A 20 17.30 -4.71 -11.00
CA VAL A 20 16.23 -4.54 -11.99
C VAL A 20 16.68 -3.68 -13.16
N ILE A 21 17.29 -2.51 -12.93
CA ILE A 21 17.70 -1.61 -14.02
C ILE A 21 18.64 -2.33 -14.98
N ASN A 22 19.73 -2.91 -14.45
CA ASN A 22 20.72 -3.63 -15.25
C ASN A 22 20.10 -4.81 -16.00
N SER A 23 19.24 -5.60 -15.33
CA SER A 23 18.55 -6.73 -15.95
C SER A 23 17.61 -6.30 -17.08
N ARG A 24 16.96 -5.14 -16.98
CA ARG A 24 16.10 -4.61 -18.04
C ARG A 24 16.89 -3.98 -19.18
N GLU A 25 18.04 -3.38 -18.90
CA GLU A 25 18.96 -2.94 -19.95
C GLU A 25 19.43 -4.12 -20.80
N GLU A 26 19.96 -5.17 -20.18
CA GLU A 26 20.39 -6.41 -20.86
C GLU A 26 19.24 -7.08 -21.63
N TYR A 27 18.02 -7.09 -21.06
CA TYR A 27 16.84 -7.63 -21.74
C TYR A 27 16.56 -6.90 -23.05
N TYR A 28 16.58 -5.56 -23.06
CA TYR A 28 16.26 -4.76 -24.25
C TYR A 28 17.44 -4.59 -25.22
N GLU A 29 18.64 -5.07 -24.90
CA GLU A 29 19.69 -5.26 -25.91
C GLU A 29 19.29 -6.33 -26.93
N ASN A 30 18.47 -7.31 -26.52
CA ASN A 30 18.12 -8.47 -27.34
C ASN A 30 16.62 -8.58 -27.65
N ASN A 31 15.79 -7.67 -27.15
CA ASN A 31 14.33 -7.67 -27.31
C ASN A 31 13.85 -6.29 -27.78
N PRO A 32 12.75 -6.22 -28.56
CA PRO A 32 12.21 -4.95 -29.00
C PRO A 32 11.77 -4.08 -27.82
N LEU A 33 12.03 -2.77 -27.93
CA LEU A 33 11.54 -1.82 -26.95
C LEU A 33 10.01 -1.75 -26.99
N PRO A 34 9.34 -1.69 -25.82
CA PRO A 34 7.92 -1.42 -25.78
C PRO A 34 7.63 -0.01 -26.29
N SER A 35 6.39 0.20 -26.71
CA SER A 35 5.86 1.51 -27.08
C SER A 35 4.92 2.04 -26.01
N VAL A 36 4.60 3.34 -26.05
CA VAL A 36 3.59 3.95 -25.17
C VAL A 36 2.24 3.22 -25.26
N SER A 37 1.89 2.64 -26.41
CA SER A 37 0.65 1.88 -26.57
C SER A 37 0.62 0.57 -25.77
N ASP A 38 1.79 0.02 -25.44
CA ASP A 38 1.93 -1.23 -24.69
C ASP A 38 1.82 -1.04 -23.18
N VAL A 39 1.89 0.20 -22.68
CA VAL A 39 1.92 0.52 -21.24
C VAL A 39 0.73 -0.08 -20.49
N LYS A 40 -0.49 0.02 -21.04
CA LYS A 40 -1.67 -0.59 -20.41
C LYS A 40 -1.54 -2.11 -20.28
N GLY A 41 -0.95 -2.76 -21.29
CA GLY A 41 -0.67 -4.19 -21.29
C GLY A 41 0.39 -4.58 -20.26
N LEU A 42 1.45 -3.78 -20.13
CA LEU A 42 2.49 -3.97 -19.11
C LEU A 42 1.91 -3.91 -17.69
N ILE A 43 1.07 -2.89 -17.43
CA ILE A 43 0.41 -2.72 -16.13
C ILE A 43 -0.49 -3.91 -15.83
N SER A 44 -1.39 -4.24 -16.75
CA SER A 44 -2.34 -5.34 -16.55
C SER A 44 -1.65 -6.69 -16.41
N SER A 45 -0.63 -6.98 -17.21
CA SER A 45 0.12 -8.24 -17.11
C SER A 45 0.86 -8.35 -15.78
N CYS A 46 1.45 -7.26 -15.29
CA CYS A 46 2.13 -7.25 -14.00
C CYS A 46 1.14 -7.42 -12.85
N SER A 47 0.02 -6.72 -12.88
CA SER A 47 -0.97 -6.76 -11.80
C SER A 47 -1.64 -8.12 -11.67
N TYR A 48 -2.04 -8.75 -12.78
CA TYR A 48 -2.55 -10.12 -12.74
C TYR A 48 -1.50 -11.15 -12.31
N LYS A 49 -0.24 -10.99 -12.74
CA LYS A 49 0.86 -11.86 -12.29
C LYS A 49 1.07 -11.75 -10.78
N ASN A 50 1.06 -10.53 -10.23
CA ASN A 50 1.19 -10.30 -8.80
C ASN A 50 -0.02 -10.83 -8.02
N ALA A 51 -1.23 -10.65 -8.54
CA ALA A 51 -2.44 -11.24 -7.97
C ALA A 51 -2.35 -12.77 -7.88
N ALA A 52 -1.84 -13.42 -8.93
CA ALA A 52 -1.66 -14.86 -8.96
C ALA A 52 -0.57 -15.35 -7.98
N ILE A 53 0.52 -14.59 -7.85
CA ILE A 53 1.57 -14.84 -6.85
C ILE A 53 0.96 -14.83 -5.44
N SER A 54 0.12 -13.85 -5.12
CA SER A 54 -0.54 -13.74 -3.82
C SER A 54 -1.68 -14.72 -3.58
N GLY A 55 -2.47 -15.02 -4.61
CA GLY A 55 -3.55 -16.01 -4.52
C GLY A 55 -3.03 -17.44 -4.33
N GLY A 56 -1.80 -17.73 -4.77
CA GLY A 56 -1.21 -19.07 -4.73
C GLY A 56 -0.53 -19.47 -3.42
N ALA A 57 -0.28 -18.54 -2.50
CA ALA A 57 0.62 -18.75 -1.36
C ALA A 57 -0.06 -18.73 0.04
N GLY A 58 -1.36 -18.45 0.12
CA GLY A 58 -2.06 -18.12 1.38
C GLY A 58 -2.52 -19.30 2.23
N LEU A 59 -1.63 -20.13 2.79
CA LEU A 59 -2.05 -21.33 3.56
C LEU A 59 -1.48 -21.50 4.97
N ILE A 60 -0.82 -20.51 5.57
CA ILE A 60 -0.28 -20.67 6.94
C ILE A 60 -0.82 -19.58 7.87
N PRO A 61 -1.75 -19.90 8.79
CA PRO A 61 -2.30 -18.90 9.70
C PRO A 61 -1.26 -18.40 10.73
N GLY A 62 -1.44 -17.17 11.18
CA GLY A 62 -0.70 -16.58 12.29
C GLY A 62 0.69 -16.00 11.94
N PRO A 63 1.54 -15.73 12.95
CA PRO A 63 2.82 -15.04 12.75
C PRO A 63 3.81 -15.73 11.80
N TRP A 64 3.69 -17.04 11.66
CA TRP A 64 4.49 -17.83 10.71
C TRP A 64 4.05 -17.62 9.26
N GLY A 65 2.76 -17.37 9.02
CA GLY A 65 2.25 -16.93 7.72
C GLY A 65 2.88 -15.61 7.26
N MET A 66 3.03 -14.65 8.18
CA MET A 66 3.69 -13.37 7.86
C MET A 66 5.14 -13.57 7.44
N ALA A 67 5.87 -14.47 8.10
CA ALA A 67 7.26 -14.78 7.72
C ALA A 67 7.35 -15.52 6.38
N ALA A 68 6.38 -16.41 6.10
CA ALA A 68 6.28 -17.15 4.84
C ALA A 68 5.89 -16.26 3.66
N ALA A 69 5.20 -15.13 3.90
CA ALA A 69 4.84 -14.15 2.87
C ALA A 69 6.03 -13.28 2.41
N VAL A 70 7.14 -13.24 3.15
CA VAL A 70 8.27 -12.36 2.83
C VAL A 70 8.83 -12.57 1.41
N PRO A 71 9.13 -13.81 0.97
CA PRO A 71 9.62 -14.03 -0.39
C PRO A 71 8.60 -13.63 -1.47
N GLU A 72 7.31 -13.81 -1.18
CA GLU A 72 6.20 -13.44 -2.06
C GLU A 72 6.13 -11.92 -2.23
N ILE A 73 6.15 -11.17 -1.11
CA ILE A 73 6.16 -9.71 -1.10
C ILE A 73 7.38 -9.17 -1.87
N ILE A 74 8.56 -9.75 -1.65
CA ILE A 74 9.78 -9.36 -2.39
C ILE A 74 9.60 -9.61 -3.90
N ALA A 75 8.97 -10.72 -4.29
CA ALA A 75 8.70 -11.01 -5.70
C ALA A 75 7.72 -10.01 -6.34
N ILE A 76 6.66 -9.63 -5.61
CA ILE A 76 5.68 -8.62 -6.03
C ILE A 76 6.36 -7.27 -6.25
N ILE A 77 7.15 -6.80 -5.27
CA ILE A 77 7.87 -5.53 -5.36
C ILE A 77 8.87 -5.55 -6.52
N ARG A 78 9.58 -6.67 -6.72
CA ARG A 78 10.50 -6.83 -7.86
C ARG A 78 9.77 -6.75 -9.20
N ASN A 79 8.61 -7.39 -9.32
CA ASN A 79 7.77 -7.28 -10.51
C ASN A 79 7.28 -5.82 -10.72
N GLN A 80 6.89 -5.12 -9.65
CA GLN A 80 6.50 -3.71 -9.70
C GLN A 80 7.65 -2.83 -10.19
N MET A 81 8.86 -2.96 -9.64
CA MET A 81 10.05 -2.23 -10.10
C MET A 81 10.38 -2.54 -11.56
N THR A 82 10.26 -3.80 -11.96
CA THR A 82 10.47 -4.24 -13.35
C THR A 82 9.48 -3.58 -14.30
N MET A 83 8.19 -3.58 -13.94
CA MET A 83 7.14 -2.89 -14.68
C MET A 83 7.42 -1.39 -14.79
N VAL A 84 7.86 -0.73 -13.71
CA VAL A 84 8.23 0.70 -13.75
C VAL A 84 9.38 0.95 -14.72
N ALA A 85 10.41 0.10 -14.74
CA ALA A 85 11.50 0.18 -15.71
C ALA A 85 11.02 -0.05 -17.15
N ASP A 86 10.10 -0.98 -17.38
CA ASP A 86 9.52 -1.25 -18.70
C ASP A 86 8.68 -0.08 -19.22
N ILE A 87 7.89 0.54 -18.34
CA ILE A 87 7.11 1.75 -18.66
C ILE A 87 8.06 2.91 -18.99
N ALA A 88 9.18 3.06 -18.27
CA ALA A 88 10.19 4.07 -18.62
C ALA A 88 10.74 3.86 -20.04
N LYS A 89 11.09 2.61 -20.40
CA LYS A 89 11.56 2.26 -21.74
C LYS A 89 10.48 2.51 -22.81
N ALA A 90 9.21 2.27 -22.50
CA ALA A 90 8.08 2.55 -23.39
C ALA A 90 7.94 4.04 -23.75
N HIS A 91 8.33 4.91 -22.82
CA HIS A 91 8.40 6.37 -23.01
C HIS A 91 9.77 6.86 -23.55
N GLY A 92 10.67 5.94 -23.91
CA GLY A 92 12.02 6.27 -24.39
C GLY A 92 12.94 6.84 -23.30
N LYS A 93 12.69 6.50 -22.04
CA LYS A 93 13.39 7.04 -20.86
C LYS A 93 14.10 5.94 -20.08
N THR A 94 14.94 6.36 -19.14
CA THR A 94 15.61 5.49 -18.18
C THR A 94 14.95 5.64 -16.81
N ALA A 95 14.71 4.52 -16.14
CA ALA A 95 14.23 4.52 -14.77
C ALA A 95 15.44 4.57 -13.84
N SER A 96 15.77 5.73 -13.27
CA SER A 96 16.78 5.81 -12.22
C SER A 96 16.22 5.25 -10.91
N ASN A 97 17.10 4.86 -9.98
CA ASN A 97 16.69 4.38 -8.66
C ASN A 97 15.76 5.38 -7.94
N GLU A 98 16.05 6.67 -8.10
CA GLU A 98 15.25 7.74 -7.53
C GLU A 98 13.83 7.76 -8.07
N LEU A 99 13.67 7.61 -9.39
CA LEU A 99 12.36 7.59 -10.05
C LEU A 99 11.57 6.33 -9.71
N ILE A 100 12.24 5.17 -9.64
CA ILE A 100 11.59 3.92 -9.22
C ILE A 100 11.04 4.07 -7.80
N LEU A 101 11.88 4.53 -6.86
CA LEU A 101 11.46 4.72 -5.48
C LEU A 101 10.36 5.77 -5.35
N ASP A 102 10.47 6.90 -6.05
CA ASP A 102 9.45 7.95 -6.03
C ASP A 102 8.11 7.48 -6.59
N VAL A 103 8.12 6.66 -7.64
CA VAL A 103 6.89 6.05 -8.18
C VAL A 103 6.26 5.07 -7.19
N LEU A 104 7.06 4.18 -6.57
CA LEU A 104 6.56 3.21 -5.60
C LEU A 104 5.98 3.91 -4.36
N PHE A 105 6.70 4.87 -3.78
CA PHE A 105 6.23 5.66 -2.63
C PHE A 105 5.06 6.56 -3.00
N GLY A 106 5.15 7.28 -4.11
CA GLY A 106 4.15 8.24 -4.54
C GLY A 106 2.80 7.58 -4.90
N ALA A 107 2.79 6.29 -5.23
CA ALA A 107 1.56 5.52 -5.42
C ALA A 107 0.86 5.17 -4.08
N SER A 108 1.59 5.18 -2.97
CA SER A 108 1.12 4.80 -1.63
C SER A 108 0.51 5.97 -0.81
N GLY A 109 0.58 7.21 -1.34
CA GLY A 109 -0.02 8.41 -0.74
C GLY A 109 0.88 9.19 0.25
N ASN A 110 0.53 10.48 0.46
CA ASN A 110 0.99 11.47 1.46
C ASN A 110 2.47 11.66 1.82
N VAL A 111 3.41 10.93 1.22
CA VAL A 111 4.84 11.07 1.52
C VAL A 111 5.58 11.44 0.24
N ALA A 112 6.11 12.66 0.20
CA ALA A 112 7.07 13.05 -0.84
C ALA A 112 8.44 12.48 -0.47
N THR A 113 9.07 11.74 -1.37
CA THR A 113 10.43 11.22 -1.15
C THR A 113 11.49 12.34 -1.14
N GLY A 114 11.14 13.53 -1.64
CA GLY A 114 12.06 14.64 -1.87
C GLY A 114 13.02 14.41 -3.04
N LEU A 115 13.01 13.22 -3.65
CA LEU A 115 13.86 12.85 -4.79
C LEU A 115 13.40 13.50 -6.09
N VAL A 116 12.11 13.84 -6.17
CA VAL A 116 11.48 14.33 -7.37
C VAL A 116 10.69 15.59 -7.06
N VAL A 117 10.90 16.64 -7.85
CA VAL A 117 10.14 17.89 -7.79
C VAL A 117 9.37 18.07 -9.10
N VAL A 118 8.06 18.20 -9.01
CA VAL A 118 7.19 18.41 -10.18
C VAL A 118 7.02 19.91 -10.40
N HIS A 119 7.43 20.40 -11.58
CA HIS A 119 7.25 21.78 -12.01
C HIS A 119 6.47 21.82 -13.33
N GLY A 120 5.13 21.84 -13.23
CA GLY A 120 4.23 21.79 -14.40
C GLY A 120 4.38 20.49 -15.21
N GLN A 121 4.89 20.61 -16.44
CA GLN A 121 5.16 19.49 -17.36
C GLN A 121 6.56 18.88 -17.20
N LYS A 122 7.39 19.47 -16.34
CA LYS A 122 8.75 18.99 -16.06
C LYS A 122 8.82 18.33 -14.70
N ILE A 123 9.70 17.35 -14.63
CA ILE A 123 10.06 16.62 -13.42
C ILE A 123 11.56 16.79 -13.24
N LEU A 124 11.97 17.40 -12.13
CA LEU A 124 13.36 17.52 -11.74
C LEU A 124 13.70 16.37 -10.78
N VAL A 125 14.64 15.53 -11.18
CA VAL A 125 15.17 14.43 -10.37
C VAL A 125 16.42 14.91 -9.65
N LYS A 126 16.38 14.89 -8.33
CA LYS A 126 17.51 15.18 -7.47
C LYS A 126 18.33 13.92 -7.29
N ARG A 127 19.62 13.99 -7.63
CA ARG A 127 20.52 12.86 -7.44
C ARG A 127 20.73 12.61 -5.95
N ALA A 128 20.50 11.38 -5.49
CA ALA A 128 20.63 11.00 -4.09
C ALA A 128 21.92 10.21 -3.84
N GLY A 129 22.56 10.45 -2.69
CA GLY A 129 23.63 9.59 -2.22
C GLY A 129 23.10 8.22 -1.80
N ALA A 130 23.99 7.21 -1.78
CA ALA A 130 23.64 5.84 -1.43
C ALA A 130 22.95 5.73 -0.05
N ARG A 131 23.30 6.59 0.91
CA ARG A 131 22.69 6.62 2.25
C ARG A 131 21.24 7.09 2.22
N VAL A 132 20.93 8.10 1.41
CA VAL A 132 19.55 8.58 1.21
C VAL A 132 18.69 7.48 0.57
N ILE A 133 19.22 6.82 -0.47
CA ILE A 133 18.55 5.68 -1.10
C ILE A 133 18.28 4.55 -0.09
N GLN A 134 19.29 4.16 0.70
CA GLN A 134 19.14 3.12 1.73
C GLN A 134 18.08 3.49 2.77
N LYS A 135 18.04 4.76 3.18
CA LYS A 135 17.07 5.25 4.14
C LYS A 135 15.64 5.20 3.59
N ILE A 136 15.43 5.62 2.34
CA ILE A 136 14.14 5.54 1.65
C ILE A 136 13.73 4.06 1.47
N VAL A 137 14.66 3.17 1.15
CA VAL A 137 14.38 1.72 1.08
C VAL A 137 13.96 1.16 2.44
N ALA A 138 14.61 1.58 3.54
CA ALA A 138 14.23 1.19 4.89
C ALA A 138 12.84 1.71 5.27
N MET A 139 12.52 2.98 4.95
CA MET A 139 11.16 3.52 5.12
C MET A 139 10.12 2.69 4.35
N LEU A 140 10.43 2.24 3.13
CA LEU A 140 9.49 1.45 2.32
C LEU A 140 9.25 0.09 2.94
N GLY A 141 10.34 -0.58 3.35
CA GLY A 141 10.28 -1.86 4.04
C GLY A 141 9.51 -1.76 5.35
N GLY A 142 9.75 -0.69 6.12
CA GLY A 142 9.01 -0.34 7.33
C GLY A 142 7.53 -0.13 7.06
N LYS A 143 7.16 0.70 6.07
CA LYS A 143 5.76 0.99 5.70
C LYS A 143 5.01 -0.27 5.25
N ILE A 144 5.62 -1.08 4.39
CA ILE A 144 5.05 -2.35 3.94
C ILE A 144 4.89 -3.31 5.12
N THR A 145 5.92 -3.45 5.96
CA THR A 145 5.85 -4.30 7.17
C THR A 145 4.78 -3.80 8.14
N GLN A 146 4.66 -2.49 8.29
CA GLN A 146 3.67 -1.87 9.14
C GLN A 146 2.26 -2.06 8.57
N GLN A 147 2.06 -1.96 7.25
CA GLN A 147 0.80 -2.26 6.60
C GLN A 147 0.42 -3.73 6.77
N LEU A 148 1.38 -4.64 6.66
CA LEU A 148 1.17 -6.07 6.92
C LEU A 148 0.87 -6.35 8.41
N ALA A 149 1.43 -5.56 9.32
CA ALA A 149 1.18 -5.68 10.77
C ALA A 149 -0.12 -4.97 11.22
N LYS A 150 -0.51 -3.86 10.58
CA LYS A 150 -1.68 -3.01 10.87
C LYS A 150 -2.94 -3.47 10.16
N SER A 151 -2.86 -4.08 8.98
CA SER A 151 -4.06 -4.60 8.33
C SER A 151 -4.56 -5.77 9.16
N MET A 152 -5.65 -5.50 9.87
CA MET A 152 -6.31 -6.44 10.74
C MET A 152 -7.31 -7.22 9.89
N VAL A 153 -6.84 -8.12 9.03
CA VAL A 153 -7.70 -9.16 8.40
C VAL A 153 -8.13 -10.20 9.46
N ALA A 154 -8.16 -9.81 10.75
CA ALA A 154 -7.92 -10.59 11.97
C ALA A 154 -7.38 -12.02 11.74
N LYS A 155 -6.05 -12.18 11.67
CA LYS A 155 -5.38 -13.49 11.73
C LYS A 155 -5.98 -14.58 10.79
N TRP A 156 -6.04 -14.30 9.48
CA TRP A 156 -6.06 -15.32 8.41
C TRP A 156 -7.26 -16.29 8.41
N LEU A 157 -8.39 -15.92 7.78
CA LEU A 157 -9.26 -16.93 7.16
C LEU A 157 -8.55 -17.49 5.91
N PRO A 158 -8.43 -18.83 5.72
CA PRO A 158 -7.68 -19.43 4.60
C PRO A 158 -8.09 -18.95 3.20
N VAL A 159 -9.36 -18.60 3.01
CA VAL A 159 -9.89 -18.15 1.71
C VAL A 159 -9.89 -16.62 1.60
N ALA A 160 -10.38 -15.92 2.62
CA ALA A 160 -10.45 -14.46 2.62
C ALA A 160 -9.06 -13.79 2.60
N GLY A 161 -8.05 -14.38 3.25
CA GLY A 161 -6.69 -13.82 3.29
C GLY A 161 -6.00 -13.84 1.92
N ALA A 162 -6.09 -14.96 1.20
CA ALA A 162 -5.48 -15.10 -0.12
C ALA A 162 -6.17 -14.18 -1.16
N ALA A 163 -7.50 -14.12 -1.13
CA ALA A 163 -8.27 -13.23 -2.00
C ALA A 163 -7.98 -11.74 -1.70
N ALA A 164 -7.90 -11.36 -0.43
CA ALA A 164 -7.51 -10.01 -0.02
C ALA A 164 -6.10 -9.65 -0.50
N MET A 165 -5.12 -10.54 -0.35
CA MET A 165 -3.75 -10.30 -0.82
C MET A 165 -3.64 -10.25 -2.36
N ALA A 166 -4.40 -11.10 -3.06
CA ALA A 166 -4.49 -11.05 -4.52
C ALA A 166 -5.08 -9.72 -5.02
N ALA A 167 -6.14 -9.24 -4.38
CA ALA A 167 -6.72 -7.95 -4.72
C ALA A 167 -5.79 -6.78 -4.34
N TRP A 168 -5.15 -6.83 -3.16
CA TRP A 168 -4.18 -5.83 -2.74
C TRP A 168 -3.02 -5.72 -3.72
N SER A 169 -2.40 -6.84 -4.07
CA SER A 169 -1.26 -6.88 -4.97
C SER A 169 -1.63 -6.42 -6.38
N LYS A 170 -2.83 -6.74 -6.87
CA LYS A 170 -3.31 -6.22 -8.16
C LYS A 170 -3.50 -4.71 -8.13
N ILE A 171 -4.31 -4.19 -7.21
CA ILE A 171 -4.70 -2.77 -7.18
C ILE A 171 -3.48 -1.88 -6.87
N SER A 172 -2.62 -2.30 -5.93
CA SER A 172 -1.37 -1.57 -5.66
C SER A 172 -0.46 -1.53 -6.90
N THR A 173 -0.32 -2.65 -7.61
CA THR A 173 0.45 -2.71 -8.86
C THR A 173 -0.15 -1.82 -9.94
N ASP A 174 -1.47 -1.80 -10.10
CA ASP A 174 -2.16 -0.92 -11.05
C ASP A 174 -1.93 0.56 -10.72
N LYS A 175 -1.99 0.95 -9.44
CA LYS A 175 -1.70 2.33 -9.01
C LYS A 175 -0.25 2.73 -9.25
N ILE A 176 0.70 1.85 -8.94
CA ILE A 176 2.12 2.05 -9.24
C ILE A 176 2.34 2.21 -10.74
N GLY A 177 1.70 1.36 -11.56
CA GLY A 177 1.77 1.43 -13.01
C GLY A 177 1.21 2.74 -13.58
N LYS A 178 0.01 3.14 -13.16
CA LYS A 178 -0.62 4.43 -13.55
C LYS A 178 0.24 5.63 -13.14
N LYS A 179 0.86 5.58 -11.96
CA LYS A 179 1.79 6.61 -11.49
C LYS A 179 3.07 6.64 -12.34
N ALA A 180 3.64 5.49 -12.66
CA ALA A 180 4.81 5.37 -13.53
C ALA A 180 4.52 5.99 -14.90
N ASP A 181 3.39 5.63 -15.53
CA ASP A 181 2.97 6.19 -16.82
C ASP A 181 2.87 7.72 -16.77
N PHE A 182 2.24 8.26 -15.73
CA PHE A 182 2.15 9.71 -15.52
C PHE A 182 3.52 10.39 -15.34
N ILE A 183 4.44 9.79 -14.57
CA ILE A 183 5.77 10.35 -14.33
C ILE A 183 6.59 10.30 -15.63
N PHE A 184 6.61 9.15 -16.30
CA PHE A 184 7.37 8.95 -17.52
C PHE A 184 6.72 9.57 -18.75
N SER A 185 5.48 10.07 -18.71
CA SER A 185 4.94 10.91 -19.79
C SER A 185 5.47 12.35 -19.75
N LYS A 186 6.05 12.79 -18.63
CA LYS A 186 6.55 14.17 -18.44
C LYS A 186 8.03 14.33 -18.80
N GLN A 187 8.48 15.56 -19.09
CA GLN A 187 9.90 15.81 -19.34
C GLN A 187 10.71 15.58 -18.06
N ILE A 188 11.79 14.80 -18.14
CA ILE A 188 12.64 14.47 -16.99
C ILE A 188 13.97 15.20 -17.15
N GLU A 189 14.30 16.04 -16.16
CA GLU A 189 15.56 16.74 -16.05
C GLU A 189 16.28 16.24 -14.80
N TYR A 190 17.59 15.97 -14.91
CA TYR A 190 18.41 15.55 -13.79
C TYR A 190 19.22 16.73 -13.27
N GLU A 191 19.21 16.93 -11.96
CA GLU A 191 20.04 17.97 -11.33
C GLU A 191 21.52 17.61 -11.45
N THR A 192 22.29 18.42 -12.18
CA THR A 192 23.74 18.25 -12.33
C THR A 192 24.46 18.90 -11.16
N THR A 193 24.51 18.21 -10.02
CA THR A 193 25.21 18.72 -8.83
C THR A 193 26.70 18.38 -8.93
N SER A 194 27.59 19.37 -8.76
CA SER A 194 29.04 19.14 -8.60
C SER A 194 29.33 18.37 -7.30
N ASP A 195 30.38 17.54 -7.27
CA ASP A 195 30.64 16.58 -6.18
C ASP A 195 30.69 17.20 -4.77
N ASP A 196 31.15 18.44 -4.62
CA ASP A 196 31.18 19.15 -3.34
C ASP A 196 29.80 19.66 -2.90
N LEU A 197 28.96 20.09 -3.85
CA LEU A 197 27.56 20.45 -3.60
C LEU A 197 26.69 19.21 -3.37
N ALA A 198 27.05 18.06 -3.94
CA ALA A 198 26.35 16.79 -3.75
C ALA A 198 26.46 16.30 -2.30
N LYS A 199 27.63 16.44 -1.65
CA LYS A 199 27.81 16.07 -0.23
C LYS A 199 26.98 16.94 0.72
N ILE A 200 26.91 18.25 0.44
CA ILE A 200 26.09 19.18 1.21
C ILE A 200 24.60 18.88 0.98
N SER A 201 24.19 18.65 -0.26
CA SER A 201 22.83 18.25 -0.63
C SER A 201 22.43 16.93 0.00
N ASP A 202 23.32 15.94 0.08
CA ASP A 202 23.07 14.65 0.72
C ASP A 202 22.89 14.79 2.23
N GLY A 203 23.70 15.64 2.89
CA GLY A 203 23.52 15.98 4.30
C GLY A 203 22.21 16.70 4.59
N VAL A 204 21.83 17.67 3.74
CA VAL A 204 20.55 18.39 3.83
C VAL A 204 19.36 17.46 3.56
N ALA A 205 19.46 16.58 2.55
CA ALA A 205 18.44 15.59 2.25
C ALA A 205 18.28 14.57 3.38
N GLN A 206 19.37 14.12 4.00
CA GLN A 206 19.32 13.24 5.17
C GLN A 206 18.66 13.93 6.37
N MET A 207 18.95 15.20 6.63
CA MET A 207 18.29 15.97 7.68
C MET A 207 16.81 16.19 7.38
N GLN A 208 16.46 16.50 6.12
CA GLN A 208 15.07 16.67 5.69
C GLN A 208 14.30 15.36 5.82
N LEU A 209 14.85 14.23 5.35
CA LEU A 209 14.26 12.91 5.53
C LEU A 209 14.19 12.49 7.00
N ALA A 210 15.14 12.90 7.84
CA ALA A 210 15.06 12.64 9.28
C ALA A 210 13.99 13.50 9.95
N ALA A 211 13.83 14.76 9.53
CA ALA A 211 12.76 15.62 9.99
C ALA A 211 11.40 15.12 9.52
N ASP A 212 11.29 14.66 8.27
CA ASP A 212 10.09 14.08 7.69
C ASP A 212 9.77 12.71 8.29
N ASP A 213 10.77 11.86 8.58
CA ASP A 213 10.59 10.62 9.36
C ASP A 213 10.11 10.93 10.78
N LEU A 214 10.71 11.90 11.46
CA LEU A 214 10.31 12.28 12.82
C LEU A 214 8.90 12.87 12.83
N LYS A 215 8.59 13.70 11.82
CA LYS A 215 7.26 14.28 11.61
C LYS A 215 6.25 13.20 11.25
N SER A 216 6.61 12.24 10.40
CA SER A 216 5.82 11.04 10.08
C SER A 216 5.58 10.22 11.34
N ALA A 217 6.61 9.96 12.15
CA ALA A 217 6.46 9.20 13.39
C ALA A 217 5.56 9.92 14.42
N TYR A 218 5.66 11.24 14.53
CA TYR A 218 4.78 12.06 15.39
C TYR A 218 3.35 12.15 14.85
N GLN A 219 3.19 12.29 13.53
CA GLN A 219 1.89 12.24 12.85
C GLN A 219 1.29 10.83 12.90
N ASP A 220 2.09 9.78 12.85
CA ASP A 220 1.65 8.38 12.95
C ASP A 220 1.19 8.04 14.37
N LEU A 221 1.82 8.61 15.41
CA LEU A 221 1.33 8.42 16.79
C LEU A 221 -0.03 9.10 17.02
N THR A 222 -0.22 10.31 16.47
CA THR A 222 -1.41 11.13 16.72
C THR A 222 -2.54 10.85 15.72
N GLN A 223 -2.25 10.83 14.42
CA GLN A 223 -3.20 10.43 13.38
C GLN A 223 -3.42 8.93 13.32
N GLY A 224 -2.41 8.08 13.56
CA GLY A 224 -2.60 6.62 13.50
C GLY A 224 -3.63 6.14 14.52
N THR A 225 -3.61 6.68 15.74
CA THR A 225 -4.64 6.43 16.76
C THR A 225 -6.02 6.90 16.28
N SER A 226 -6.10 8.08 15.65
CA SER A 226 -7.36 8.59 15.09
C SER A 226 -7.90 7.76 13.91
N ILE A 227 -7.02 7.27 13.04
CA ILE A 227 -7.35 6.42 11.89
C ILE A 227 -7.84 5.06 12.38
N ILE A 228 -7.17 4.47 13.38
CA ILE A 228 -7.60 3.21 14.01
C ILE A 228 -8.98 3.37 14.63
N LYS A 229 -9.20 4.43 15.44
CA LYS A 229 -10.52 4.70 16.03
C LYS A 229 -11.60 4.86 14.95
N THR A 230 -11.33 5.68 13.93
CA THR A 230 -12.27 5.95 12.82
C THR A 230 -12.58 4.67 12.03
N LYS A 231 -11.56 3.84 11.76
CA LYS A 231 -11.72 2.52 11.11
C LYS A 231 -12.65 1.62 11.92
N ILE A 232 -12.43 1.49 13.22
CA ILE A 232 -13.30 0.67 14.08
C ILE A 232 -14.73 1.21 14.07
N GLN A 233 -14.92 2.53 14.10
CA GLN A 233 -16.26 3.15 14.00
C GLN A 233 -16.96 2.83 12.67
N ILE A 234 -16.23 2.80 11.56
CA ILE A 234 -16.78 2.39 10.25
C ILE A 234 -17.21 0.93 10.29
N LEU A 235 -16.40 0.05 10.88
CA LEU A 235 -16.72 -1.38 11.02
C LEU A 235 -17.93 -1.60 11.94
N ILE A 236 -18.05 -0.85 13.04
CA ILE A 236 -19.25 -0.85 13.90
C ILE A 236 -20.49 -0.42 13.10
N ASN A 237 -20.38 0.61 12.25
CA ASN A 237 -21.49 1.04 11.40
C ASN A 237 -21.87 0.00 10.35
N LEU A 238 -20.89 -0.74 9.83
CA LEU A 238 -21.10 -1.86 8.90
C LEU A 238 -21.87 -2.99 9.59
N MET A 239 -21.39 -3.48 10.74
CA MET A 239 -22.07 -4.51 11.54
C MET A 239 -23.53 -4.15 11.86
N LYS A 240 -23.84 -2.86 12.01
CA LYS A 240 -25.22 -2.40 12.30
C LYS A 240 -26.08 -2.19 11.07
N ILE A 241 -25.56 -2.34 9.85
CA ILE A 241 -26.18 -1.78 8.65
C ILE A 241 -27.49 -2.46 8.28
N ASP A 242 -27.58 -3.78 8.47
CA ASP A 242 -28.71 -4.61 8.10
C ASP A 242 -29.72 -4.78 9.26
N GLY A 243 -29.38 -4.28 10.45
CA GLY A 243 -30.18 -4.35 11.67
C GLY A 243 -30.12 -5.69 12.40
N LYS A 244 -29.31 -6.64 11.93
CA LYS A 244 -28.98 -7.88 12.63
C LYS A 244 -27.53 -7.77 13.11
N ILE A 245 -27.29 -8.11 14.36
CA ILE A 245 -25.94 -8.09 14.91
C ILE A 245 -25.58 -9.54 15.17
N ASP A 246 -24.59 -10.07 14.43
CA ASP A 246 -24.09 -11.43 14.65
C ASP A 246 -23.05 -11.45 15.78
N ASP A 247 -23.10 -12.49 16.61
CA ASP A 247 -22.17 -12.64 17.74
C ASP A 247 -20.71 -12.74 17.24
N SER A 248 -20.47 -13.30 16.06
CA SER A 248 -19.13 -13.45 15.47
C SER A 248 -18.52 -12.11 15.08
N GLU A 249 -19.32 -11.20 14.53
CA GLU A 249 -18.91 -9.83 14.21
C GLU A 249 -18.57 -9.03 15.47
N VAL A 250 -19.41 -9.16 16.51
CA VAL A 250 -19.19 -8.50 17.82
C VAL A 250 -17.88 -8.98 18.45
N VAL A 251 -17.67 -10.29 18.51
CA VAL A 251 -16.43 -10.89 19.05
C VAL A 251 -15.22 -10.43 18.25
N HIS A 252 -15.33 -10.34 16.92
CA HIS A 252 -14.25 -9.83 16.09
C HIS A 252 -13.89 -8.38 16.42
N LEU A 253 -14.88 -7.49 16.52
CA LEU A 253 -14.67 -6.08 16.85
C LEU A 253 -14.16 -5.86 18.27
N GLN A 254 -14.61 -6.64 19.25
CA GLN A 254 -14.07 -6.58 20.61
C GLN A 254 -12.58 -6.95 20.64
N ASN A 255 -12.21 -8.06 19.99
CA ASN A 255 -10.81 -8.43 19.83
C ASN A 255 -10.00 -7.35 19.09
N LEU A 256 -10.60 -6.70 18.09
CA LEU A 256 -9.99 -5.60 17.34
C LEU A 256 -9.67 -4.42 18.25
N ILE A 257 -10.61 -4.03 19.12
CA ILE A 257 -10.47 -2.93 20.07
C ILE A 257 -9.40 -3.26 21.13
N GLU A 258 -9.46 -4.45 21.73
CA GLU A 258 -8.54 -4.87 22.81
C GLU A 258 -7.08 -4.94 22.34
N ASN A 259 -6.85 -5.37 21.10
CA ASN A 259 -5.51 -5.48 20.53
C ASN A 259 -5.03 -4.19 19.84
N SER A 260 -5.83 -3.12 19.88
CA SER A 260 -5.47 -1.84 19.29
C SER A 260 -4.55 -1.03 20.21
N LEU A 261 -3.78 -0.10 19.62
CA LEU A 261 -2.94 0.85 20.36
C LEU A 261 -3.75 2.05 20.93
N LEU A 262 -5.07 1.94 20.99
CA LEU A 262 -5.95 2.99 21.49
C LEU A 262 -5.82 3.16 23.01
N SER A 263 -6.16 4.36 23.51
CA SER A 263 -6.26 4.61 24.94
C SER A 263 -7.38 3.77 25.56
N ASN A 264 -7.27 3.44 26.85
CA ASN A 264 -8.35 2.72 27.56
C ASN A 264 -9.70 3.47 27.47
N GLU A 265 -9.66 4.81 27.46
CA GLU A 265 -10.86 5.64 27.30
C GLU A 265 -11.48 5.45 25.90
N ASP A 266 -10.69 5.51 24.84
CA ASP A 266 -11.16 5.27 23.48
C ASP A 266 -11.68 3.84 23.30
N GLN A 267 -11.01 2.85 23.88
CA GLN A 267 -11.46 1.46 23.85
C GLN A 267 -12.83 1.32 24.52
N MET A 268 -13.02 1.89 25.71
CA MET A 268 -14.32 1.87 26.41
C MET A 268 -15.42 2.56 25.59
N GLN A 269 -15.13 3.71 24.96
CA GLN A 269 -16.09 4.39 24.08
C GLN A 269 -16.49 3.53 22.89
N LEU A 270 -15.56 2.81 22.26
CA LEU A 270 -15.87 1.92 21.13
C LEU A 270 -16.70 0.71 21.57
N ILE A 271 -16.42 0.14 22.75
CA ILE A 271 -17.22 -0.96 23.32
C ILE A 271 -18.65 -0.49 23.62
N GLU A 272 -18.83 0.71 24.17
CA GLU A 272 -20.16 1.30 24.35
C GLU A 272 -20.87 1.50 23.00
N GLN A 273 -20.15 1.95 21.99
CA GLN A 273 -20.68 2.10 20.64
C GLN A 273 -21.13 0.76 20.05
N ILE A 274 -20.44 -0.35 20.28
CA ILE A 274 -20.90 -1.70 19.86
C ILE A 274 -22.27 -2.02 20.47
N GLY A 275 -22.47 -1.74 21.76
CA GLY A 275 -23.73 -2.02 22.47
C GLY A 275 -24.91 -1.13 22.10
N SER A 276 -24.66 0.03 21.48
CA SER A 276 -25.70 0.96 21.04
C SER A 276 -26.32 0.56 19.70
N LYS A 277 -27.62 0.82 19.50
CA LYS A 277 -28.28 0.65 18.18
C LYS A 277 -28.00 1.80 17.21
N GLU A 278 -27.47 2.92 17.69
CA GLU A 278 -27.23 4.11 16.87
C GLU A 278 -25.94 3.99 16.04
N LYS A 279 -25.96 4.59 14.85
CA LYS A 279 -24.77 4.70 13.99
C LYS A 279 -23.92 5.87 14.46
N VAL A 280 -22.61 5.69 14.37
CA VAL A 280 -21.62 6.69 14.73
C VAL A 280 -21.39 7.63 13.54
N ALA A 281 -21.30 8.93 13.78
CA ALA A 281 -20.86 9.87 12.76
C ALA A 281 -19.35 9.71 12.54
N VAL A 282 -18.93 9.52 11.29
CA VAL A 282 -17.54 9.22 10.93
C VAL A 282 -17.04 10.28 9.94
N ASP A 283 -15.82 10.77 10.17
CA ASP A 283 -15.09 11.56 9.18
C ASP A 283 -14.22 10.67 8.28
N TYR A 284 -14.65 10.48 7.04
CA TYR A 284 -13.91 9.70 6.04
C TYR A 284 -12.70 10.42 5.45
N SER A 285 -12.51 11.72 5.73
CA SER A 285 -11.44 12.53 5.16
C SER A 285 -10.04 11.99 5.48
N VAL A 286 -9.89 11.35 6.65
CA VAL A 286 -8.62 10.75 7.11
C VAL A 286 -8.08 9.64 6.19
N PHE A 287 -8.94 9.08 5.33
CA PHE A 287 -8.55 8.01 4.39
C PHE A 287 -8.25 8.53 2.98
N LYS A 288 -8.87 9.62 2.51
CA LYS A 288 -8.89 10.04 1.09
C LYS A 288 -7.52 10.19 0.42
N GLU A 289 -6.48 10.51 1.18
CA GLU A 289 -5.12 10.73 0.66
C GLU A 289 -4.13 9.63 1.10
N ASN A 290 -4.61 8.64 1.86
CA ASN A 290 -3.84 7.50 2.32
C ASN A 290 -4.39 6.23 1.68
N PHE A 291 -3.84 5.88 0.52
CA PHE A 291 -4.32 4.73 -0.24
C PHE A 291 -4.17 3.43 0.53
N ASP A 292 -3.07 3.26 1.27
CA ASP A 292 -2.80 2.05 2.02
C ASP A 292 -3.82 1.82 3.13
N GLU A 293 -4.13 2.86 3.90
CA GLU A 293 -5.15 2.80 4.96
C GLU A 293 -6.56 2.66 4.36
N SER A 294 -6.82 3.30 3.21
CA SER A 294 -8.09 3.16 2.50
C SER A 294 -8.32 1.73 2.01
N LEU A 295 -7.29 1.10 1.43
CA LEU A 295 -7.35 -0.28 0.96
C LEU A 295 -7.48 -1.25 2.11
N ALA A 296 -6.71 -1.07 3.19
CA ALA A 296 -6.84 -1.87 4.40
C ALA A 296 -8.27 -1.79 4.98
N LEU A 297 -8.86 -0.58 5.05
CA LEU A 297 -10.23 -0.41 5.50
C LEU A 297 -11.24 -1.18 4.64
N VAL A 298 -11.13 -1.12 3.30
CA VAL A 298 -12.05 -1.84 2.41
C VAL A 298 -11.92 -3.35 2.58
N LEU A 299 -10.69 -3.86 2.70
CA LEU A 299 -10.45 -5.29 2.93
C LEU A 299 -11.00 -5.75 4.28
N ASP A 300 -10.82 -4.97 5.34
CA ASP A 300 -11.33 -5.30 6.66
C ASP A 300 -12.86 -5.23 6.73
N MET A 301 -13.48 -4.31 6.00
CA MET A 301 -14.94 -4.30 5.85
C MET A 301 -15.45 -5.56 5.14
N ILE A 302 -14.79 -6.00 4.06
CA ILE A 302 -15.18 -7.22 3.33
C ILE A 302 -14.99 -8.46 4.22
N ALA A 303 -13.90 -8.51 4.99
CA ALA A 303 -13.62 -9.60 5.91
C ALA A 303 -14.68 -9.69 7.03
N LEU A 304 -15.08 -8.55 7.61
CA LEU A 304 -16.12 -8.50 8.63
C LEU A 304 -17.48 -8.94 8.07
N ALA A 305 -17.89 -8.39 6.92
CA ALA A 305 -19.17 -8.72 6.28
C ALA A 305 -19.27 -10.15 5.72
N ASN A 306 -18.18 -10.91 5.74
CA ASN A 306 -18.15 -12.31 5.31
C ASN A 306 -17.75 -13.25 6.44
N ILE A 307 -17.72 -12.78 7.69
CA ILE A 307 -17.23 -13.57 8.83
C ILE A 307 -18.15 -14.74 9.16
N ASP A 308 -19.46 -14.56 8.99
CA ASP A 308 -20.51 -15.55 9.18
C ASP A 308 -20.82 -16.36 7.89
N GLY A 309 -20.13 -16.04 6.79
CA GLY A 309 -20.33 -16.61 5.46
C GLY A 309 -21.55 -16.09 4.71
N ASN A 310 -22.24 -15.04 5.22
CA ASN A 310 -23.44 -14.48 4.62
C ASN A 310 -23.27 -12.99 4.31
N PHE A 311 -22.65 -12.69 3.17
CA PHE A 311 -22.45 -11.32 2.73
C PHE A 311 -23.74 -10.68 2.20
N HIS A 312 -24.40 -9.89 3.04
CA HIS A 312 -25.70 -9.29 2.77
C HIS A 312 -25.61 -8.12 1.77
N VAL A 313 -26.68 -7.89 1.01
CA VAL A 313 -26.73 -6.86 -0.04
C VAL A 313 -26.53 -5.45 0.55
N THR A 314 -27.02 -5.20 1.76
CA THR A 314 -26.88 -3.91 2.45
C THR A 314 -25.45 -3.61 2.88
N GLU A 315 -24.72 -4.63 3.36
CA GLU A 315 -23.29 -4.54 3.68
C GLU A 315 -22.48 -4.27 2.41
N LYS A 316 -22.76 -5.01 1.34
CA LYS A 316 -22.13 -4.79 0.04
C LYS A 316 -22.34 -3.37 -0.45
N MET A 317 -23.57 -2.84 -0.37
CA MET A 317 -23.85 -1.45 -0.74
C MET A 317 -23.14 -0.43 0.17
N PHE A 318 -23.07 -0.70 1.48
CA PHE A 318 -22.34 0.15 2.41
C PHE A 318 -20.86 0.23 2.09
N ILE A 319 -20.21 -0.93 1.89
CA ILE A 319 -18.81 -1.04 1.49
C ILE A 319 -18.57 -0.25 0.19
N LYS A 320 -19.46 -0.42 -0.80
CA LYS A 320 -19.36 0.32 -2.06
C LYS A 320 -19.41 1.83 -1.86
N ASN A 321 -20.31 2.32 -1.01
CA ASN A 321 -20.46 3.74 -0.74
C ASN A 321 -19.24 4.31 0.01
N VAL A 322 -18.75 3.61 1.04
CA VAL A 322 -17.57 4.01 1.79
C VAL A 322 -16.33 4.04 0.89
N ALA A 323 -16.12 2.99 0.08
CA ALA A 323 -14.98 2.92 -0.85
C ALA A 323 -14.96 4.07 -1.85
N LYS A 324 -16.12 4.44 -2.42
CA LYS A 324 -16.25 5.63 -3.28
C LYS A 324 -15.90 6.91 -2.53
N MET A 325 -16.36 7.04 -1.29
CA MET A 325 -16.14 8.22 -0.47
C MET A 325 -14.66 8.43 -0.12
N ILE A 326 -13.88 7.35 -0.03
CA ILE A 326 -12.43 7.39 0.23
C ILE A 326 -11.57 7.31 -1.06
N GLY A 327 -12.20 7.36 -2.25
CA GLY A 327 -11.50 7.57 -3.52
C GLY A 327 -11.20 6.31 -4.35
N PHE A 328 -11.87 5.18 -4.09
CA PHE A 328 -11.84 4.03 -5.00
C PHE A 328 -12.77 4.21 -6.20
N ASP A 329 -12.35 3.70 -7.35
CA ASP A 329 -13.19 3.61 -8.53
C ASP A 329 -14.06 2.33 -8.54
N ASP A 330 -15.08 2.30 -9.41
CA ASP A 330 -16.03 1.18 -9.48
C ASP A 330 -15.37 -0.13 -9.96
N ASN A 331 -14.27 -0.06 -10.72
CA ASN A 331 -13.60 -1.26 -11.25
C ASN A 331 -12.81 -1.95 -10.14
N ASP A 332 -11.98 -1.20 -9.42
CA ASP A 332 -11.21 -1.69 -8.26
C ASP A 332 -12.15 -2.35 -7.24
N LEU A 333 -13.31 -1.74 -7.02
CA LEU A 333 -14.32 -2.16 -6.06
C LEU A 333 -15.07 -3.43 -6.47
N ASN A 334 -15.47 -3.55 -7.73
CA ASN A 334 -16.15 -4.76 -8.21
C ASN A 334 -15.22 -5.96 -8.13
N GLU A 335 -13.94 -5.78 -8.45
CA GLU A 335 -12.93 -6.82 -8.33
C GLU A 335 -12.68 -7.26 -6.88
N LEU A 336 -12.60 -6.30 -5.94
CA LEU A 336 -12.50 -6.62 -4.51
C LEU A 336 -13.69 -7.46 -4.03
N LEU A 337 -14.88 -7.19 -4.52
CA LEU A 337 -16.10 -7.89 -4.09
C LEU A 337 -16.27 -9.24 -4.79
N GLU A 338 -15.86 -9.39 -6.04
CA GLU A 338 -15.97 -10.65 -6.80
C GLU A 338 -14.98 -11.73 -6.33
N ASN A 339 -13.76 -11.33 -5.92
CA ASN A 339 -12.74 -12.28 -5.47
C ASN A 339 -12.98 -12.80 -4.04
N ASN A 340 -13.83 -12.14 -3.25
CA ASN A 340 -14.11 -12.48 -1.85
C ASN A 340 -15.51 -13.09 -1.63
N THR A 341 -16.29 -13.35 -2.70
CA THR A 341 -17.67 -13.88 -2.64
C THR A 341 -17.80 -15.33 -3.14
N LYS A 342 -16.68 -16.07 -3.25
CA LYS A 342 -16.67 -17.49 -3.65
C LYS A 342 -16.18 -18.39 -2.54
#